data_AF-A0A3D5K374-F1
#
_entry.id   AF-A0A3D5K374-F1
#
_cell.length_a   1.000
_cell.length_b   1.000
_cell.length_c   1.000
_cell.angle_alpha   90.00
_cell.angle_beta   90.00
_cell.angle_gamma   90.00
#
_symmetry.space_group_name_H-M   'P 1'
#
loop_
_entity.id
_entity.type
_entity.pdbx_description
1 polymer ?
#
loop_
_entity_poly.entity_id
_entity_poly.type
_entity_poly.pdbx_seq_one_letter_code
_entity_poly.pdbx_strand_id
1 'polypeptide(L)'
;MTGRLEGLVVIISGAARGQGAAEATLFATEGAQLVLGDVLRDEVANLAAFLASSESSYMTGGELTIDGGSTAGPAPRYDWKPE
;
A
#
# COMPACT_ATOMS: atom_id res chain seq x y z
N MET A 1 16.44 12.50 0.77
CA MET A 1 16.48 11.07 0.38
C MET A 1 15.21 10.81 -0.40
N THR A 2 15.35 10.27 -1.60
CA THR A 2 14.26 9.85 -2.50
C THR A 2 13.56 8.64 -1.87
N GLY A 3 12.24 8.63 -1.77
CA GLY A 3 11.49 7.53 -1.15
C GLY A 3 11.60 6.24 -1.98
N ARG A 4 11.49 5.06 -1.36
CA ARG A 4 11.69 3.76 -2.04
C ARG A 4 10.69 3.51 -3.17
N LEU A 5 9.55 4.20 -3.16
CA LEU A 5 8.45 4.05 -4.12
C LEU A 5 8.27 5.28 -5.01
N GLU A 6 9.23 6.20 -5.01
CA GLU A 6 9.13 7.43 -5.80
C GLU A 6 9.03 7.12 -7.30
N GLY A 7 8.04 7.73 -7.95
CA GLY A 7 7.74 7.51 -9.37
C GLY A 7 6.96 6.23 -9.68
N LEU A 8 6.60 5.43 -8.66
CA LEU A 8 5.75 4.25 -8.83
C LEU A 8 4.28 4.56 -8.61
N VAL A 9 3.42 3.81 -9.30
CA VAL A 9 1.97 3.77 -9.04
C VAL A 9 1.65 2.47 -8.31
N VAL A 10 0.99 2.56 -7.17
CA VAL A 10 0.60 1.42 -6.33
C VAL A 10 -0.91 1.33 -6.22
N ILE A 11 -1.46 0.14 -6.46
CA ILE A 11 -2.89 -0.17 -6.34
C ILE A 11 -3.12 -0.96 -5.06
N ILE A 12 -4.05 -0.50 -4.22
CA ILE A 12 -4.40 -1.16 -2.95
C ILE A 12 -5.90 -1.45 -2.94
N SER A 13 -6.25 -2.73 -2.83
CA SER A 13 -7.62 -3.19 -2.59
C SER A 13 -7.87 -3.40 -1.09
N GLY A 14 -9.05 -3.05 -0.59
CA GLY A 14 -9.34 -3.10 0.85
C GLY A 14 -8.68 -1.95 1.61
N ALA A 15 -8.53 -0.79 0.94
CA ALA A 15 -7.75 0.34 1.45
C ALA A 15 -8.44 1.11 2.59
N ALA A 16 -9.75 0.95 2.82
CA ALA A 16 -10.48 1.80 3.75
C ALA A 16 -10.06 1.64 5.21
N ARG A 17 -9.49 0.48 5.59
CA ARG A 17 -9.12 0.17 6.97
C ARG A 17 -8.08 -0.96 7.07
N GLY A 18 -7.59 -1.21 8.28
CA GLY A 18 -6.70 -2.34 8.56
C GLY A 18 -5.38 -2.22 7.80
N GLN A 19 -4.91 -3.35 7.26
CA GLN A 19 -3.61 -3.42 6.58
C GLN A 19 -3.56 -2.55 5.32
N GLY A 20 -4.62 -2.56 4.49
CA GLY A 20 -4.65 -1.73 3.28
C GLY A 20 -4.53 -0.24 3.57
N ALA A 21 -5.16 0.25 4.65
CA ALA A 21 -5.04 1.66 5.07
C ALA A 21 -3.63 1.98 5.60
N ALA A 22 -3.02 1.05 6.34
CA ALA A 22 -1.66 1.20 6.86
C ALA A 22 -0.61 1.18 5.73
N GLU A 23 -0.78 0.32 4.73
CA GLU A 23 0.06 0.27 3.54
C GLU A 23 -0.10 1.51 2.67
N ALA A 24 -1.33 1.99 2.46
CA ALA A 24 -1.58 3.24 1.73
C ALA A 24 -0.86 4.43 2.39
N THR A 25 -0.94 4.50 3.70
CA THR A 25 -0.21 5.49 4.51
C THR A 25 1.30 5.41 4.27
N LEU A 26 1.90 4.23 4.44
CA LEU A 26 3.34 4.04 4.26
C LEU A 26 3.76 4.37 2.83
N PHE A 27 3.05 3.87 1.82
CA PHE A 27 3.46 4.04 0.43
C PHE A 27 3.35 5.49 -0.03
N ALA A 28 2.38 6.26 0.48
CA ALA A 28 2.34 7.71 0.29
C ALA A 28 3.61 8.37 0.84
N THR A 29 4.08 7.96 2.02
CA THR A 29 5.29 8.53 2.65
C THR A 29 6.58 8.17 1.90
N GLU A 30 6.58 7.04 1.19
CA GLU A 30 7.67 6.60 0.31
C GLU A 30 7.59 7.20 -1.11
N GLY A 31 6.65 8.12 -1.37
CA GLY A 31 6.55 8.86 -2.63
C GLY A 31 5.74 8.20 -3.74
N ALA A 32 4.95 7.16 -3.42
CA ALA A 32 4.10 6.48 -4.40
C ALA A 32 2.88 7.33 -4.82
N GLN A 33 2.46 7.20 -6.07
CA GLN A 33 1.10 7.54 -6.48
C GLN A 33 0.16 6.38 -6.17
N LEU A 34 -0.97 6.63 -5.52
CA LEU A 34 -1.87 5.58 -5.04
C LEU A 34 -3.17 5.50 -5.84
N VAL A 35 -3.62 4.27 -6.08
CA VAL A 35 -4.99 3.94 -6.49
C VAL A 35 -5.62 3.13 -5.38
N LEU A 36 -6.61 3.72 -4.70
CA LEU A 36 -7.26 3.10 -3.54
C LEU A 36 -8.63 2.54 -3.94
N GLY A 37 -8.81 1.24 -3.74
CA GLY A 37 -10.07 0.55 -4.00
C GLY A 37 -10.63 -0.06 -2.71
N ASP A 38 -11.91 0.21 -2.43
CA ASP A 38 -12.66 -0.42 -1.35
C ASP A 38 -14.16 -0.43 -1.66
N VAL A 39 -14.90 -1.31 -1.01
CA VAL A 39 -16.38 -1.31 -1.03
C VAL A 39 -16.95 -0.23 -0.09
N LEU A 40 -16.19 0.15 0.94
CA LEU A 40 -16.49 1.20 1.90
C LEU A 40 -16.10 2.58 1.33
N ARG A 41 -17.01 3.15 0.54
CA ARG A 41 -16.75 4.33 -0.31
C ARG A 41 -16.39 5.58 0.46
N ASP A 42 -17.10 5.86 1.54
CA ASP A 42 -16.89 7.09 2.32
C ASP A 42 -15.59 7.00 3.11
N GLU A 43 -15.28 5.83 3.66
CA GLU A 43 -14.05 5.57 4.40
C GLU A 43 -12.80 5.67 3.51
N VAL A 44 -12.83 5.09 2.30
CA VAL A 44 -11.69 5.19 1.37
C VAL A 44 -11.54 6.62 0.81
N ALA A 45 -12.64 7.35 0.61
CA ALA A 45 -12.59 8.75 0.22
C ALA A 45 -11.99 9.64 1.32
N ASN A 46 -12.37 9.40 2.58
CA ASN A 46 -11.80 10.09 3.73
C ASN A 46 -10.31 9.80 3.89
N LEU A 47 -9.88 8.55 3.70
CA LEU A 47 -8.47 8.19 3.69
C LEU A 47 -7.71 8.93 2.58
N ALA A 48 -8.25 8.96 1.36
CA ALA A 48 -7.62 9.66 0.24
C ALA A 48 -7.48 11.17 0.51
N ALA A 49 -8.53 11.81 1.04
CA ALA A 49 -8.52 13.22 1.41
C ALA A 49 -7.48 13.51 2.50
N PHE A 50 -7.42 12.66 3.52
CA PHE A 50 -6.45 12.77 4.60
C PHE A 50 -5.01 12.61 4.07
N LEU A 51 -4.72 11.59 3.26
CA LEU A 51 -3.38 11.37 2.69
C LEU A 51 -2.92 12.51 1.77
N ALA A 52 -3.85 13.15 1.05
CA ALA A 52 -3.58 14.32 0.21
C ALA A 52 -3.40 15.63 1.00
N SER A 53 -3.65 15.63 2.31
CA SER A 53 -3.57 16.83 3.16
C SER A 53 -2.23 16.92 3.89
N SER A 54 -1.94 18.08 4.46
CA SER A 54 -0.79 18.24 5.36
C SER A 54 -0.93 17.48 6.68
N GLU A 55 -2.12 16.98 7.02
CA GLU A 55 -2.34 16.21 8.25
C GLU A 55 -1.67 14.84 8.21
N SER A 56 -1.31 14.31 7.04
CA SER A 56 -0.57 13.05 6.92
C SER A 56 0.96 13.22 7.03
N SER A 57 1.46 14.45 7.17
CA SER A 57 2.90 14.79 7.09
C SER A 57 3.79 14.12 8.14
N TYR A 58 3.22 13.66 9.26
CA TYR A 58 3.94 12.96 10.32
C TYR A 58 3.85 11.44 10.21
N MET A 59 3.18 10.90 9.21
CA MET A 59 3.17 9.46 9.00
C MET A 59 4.57 9.00 8.60
N THR A 60 5.14 8.13 9.41
CA THR A 60 6.39 7.41 9.12
C THR A 60 6.02 5.94 8.99
N GLY A 61 5.94 5.42 7.78
CA GLY A 61 5.65 3.99 7.61
C GLY A 61 6.89 3.12 7.83
N GLY A 62 6.68 1.84 8.10
CA GLY A 62 7.71 0.80 8.05
C GLY A 62 7.23 -0.37 7.18
N GLU A 63 8.07 -0.82 6.26
CA GLU A 63 7.76 -1.89 5.29
C GLU A 63 7.99 -3.28 5.90
N LEU A 64 7.02 -4.19 5.70
CA LEU A 64 7.22 -5.63 5.84
C LEU A 64 6.74 -6.32 4.56
N THR A 65 7.68 -6.59 3.65
CA THR A 65 7.39 -7.33 2.42
C THR A 65 7.12 -8.80 2.76
N ILE A 66 5.90 -9.27 2.46
CA ILE A 66 5.50 -10.68 2.56
C ILE A 66 5.14 -11.18 1.16
N ASP A 67 6.14 -11.67 0.44
CA ASP A 67 6.06 -12.04 -0.99
C ASP A 67 6.43 -13.51 -1.27
N GLY A 68 6.43 -14.34 -0.22
CA GLY A 68 6.79 -15.75 -0.31
C GLY A 68 8.27 -16.00 -0.70
N GLY A 69 9.15 -15.01 -0.55
CA GLY A 69 10.57 -15.12 -0.90
C GLY A 69 10.87 -14.75 -2.36
N SER A 70 9.90 -14.18 -3.09
CA SER A 70 10.08 -13.77 -4.49
C SER A 70 11.17 -12.70 -4.68
N THR A 71 11.37 -11.83 -3.70
CA THR A 71 12.42 -10.81 -3.73
C THR A 71 13.77 -11.35 -3.23
N ALA A 72 13.78 -12.50 -2.56
CA ALA A 72 14.98 -13.17 -2.04
C ALA A 72 15.65 -14.13 -3.05
N GLY A 73 15.01 -14.39 -4.20
CA GLY A 73 15.47 -15.32 -5.22
C GLY A 73 14.31 -15.82 -6.08
N PRO A 74 14.55 -16.70 -7.08
CA PRO A 74 13.46 -17.26 -7.87
C PRO A 74 12.44 -17.93 -6.95
N ALA A 75 11.21 -17.39 -6.95
CA ALA A 75 10.14 -17.89 -6.12
C ALA A 75 9.89 -19.39 -6.43
N PRO A 76 9.73 -20.25 -5.41
CA PRO A 76 9.25 -21.60 -5.66
C PRO A 76 7.90 -21.52 -6.39
N ARG A 77 7.76 -22.23 -7.51
CA ARG A 77 6.48 -22.33 -8.23
C ARG A 77 5.49 -23.06 -7.34
N TYR A 78 4.62 -22.32 -6.67
CA TYR A 78 3.44 -22.89 -6.03
C TYR A 78 2.41 -23.22 -7.13
N ASP A 79 2.22 -24.50 -7.40
CA ASP A 79 1.08 -25.02 -8.17
C ASP A 79 -0.14 -25.06 -7.24
N TRP A 80 -0.66 -23.88 -6.92
CA TRP A 80 -1.89 -23.78 -6.14
C TRP A 80 -3.03 -24.34 -6.98
N LYS A 81 -3.66 -25.41 -6.47
CA LYS A 81 -4.88 -25.97 -7.01
C LYS A 81 -6.00 -25.63 -6.03
N PRO A 82 -7.02 -24.86 -6.44
CA PRO A 82 -8.22 -24.76 -5.64
C PRO A 82 -8.93 -26.12 -5.65
N GLU A 83 -9.34 -26.57 -4.47
CA GLU A 83 -10.53 -27.41 -4.33
C GLU A 83 -11.82 -26.65 -4.69
#